data_AF-A0A9J5WX16-F1
#
_entry.id   AF-A0A9J5WX16-F1
#
_cell.length_a   1.000
_cell.length_b   1.000
_cell.length_c   1.000
_cell.angle_alpha   90.00
_cell.angle_beta   90.00
_cell.angle_gamma   90.00
#
_symmetry.space_group_name_H-M   'P 1'
#
loop_
_entity.id
_entity.type
_entity.pdbx_description
1 polymer ?
#
loop_
_entity_poly.entity_id
_entity_poly.type
_entity_poly.pdbx_seq_one_letter_code
_entity_poly.pdbx_strand_id
1 'polypeptide(L)'
;MDDNELHLSPPAQMLPQRMESGGPYRLLHCSGLGDKEGVMQELEKGVEPNLVDYDKRTALHLAASEGCAEIVVLLLEKGADVNSTDRWGRTPLSDARNFGHEDVCKILEAHDGYDPLGDSDTPCCMIGHGEVDMKDATLIGEGAYGEVYLVKWRGTEVAAKTIRASIASNPMVK
;
A
#
# COMPACT_ATOMS: atom_id res chain seq x y z
N MET A 1 -43.31 2.68 -35.60
CA MET A 1 -42.77 3.97 -36.07
C MET A 1 -42.83 4.91 -34.89
N ASP A 2 -42.21 4.57 -33.77
CA ASP A 2 -40.75 4.52 -33.52
C ASP A 2 -40.13 5.91 -33.40
N ASP A 3 -39.21 5.97 -32.44
CA ASP A 3 -38.10 6.93 -32.24
C ASP A 3 -38.27 7.85 -31.02
N ASN A 4 -38.04 7.34 -29.80
CA ASN A 4 -36.74 7.16 -29.12
C ASN A 4 -36.39 8.38 -28.24
N GLU A 5 -37.06 8.49 -27.08
CA GLU A 5 -36.61 9.36 -25.99
C GLU A 5 -35.37 8.76 -25.34
N LEU A 6 -34.19 9.26 -25.74
CA LEU A 6 -32.92 9.01 -25.07
C LEU A 6 -32.94 9.65 -23.68
N HIS A 7 -33.37 8.86 -22.70
CA HIS A 7 -33.22 9.13 -21.27
C HIS A 7 -31.73 9.02 -20.89
N LEU A 8 -30.94 10.03 -21.25
CA LEU A 8 -29.57 10.20 -20.76
C LEU A 8 -29.62 10.84 -19.38
N SER A 9 -29.84 10.01 -18.37
CA SER A 9 -29.59 10.37 -16.97
C SER A 9 -28.11 10.76 -16.83
N PRO A 10 -27.78 11.94 -16.28
CA PRO A 10 -26.39 12.33 -16.05
C PRO A 10 -25.69 11.29 -15.16
N PRO A 11 -24.41 10.96 -15.41
CA PRO A 11 -23.66 10.04 -14.58
C PRO A 11 -23.61 10.58 -13.15
N ALA A 12 -23.98 9.71 -12.20
CA ALA A 12 -24.10 10.00 -10.79
C ALA A 12 -22.87 10.78 -10.28
N GLN A 13 -23.03 12.09 -10.14
CA GLN A 13 -22.10 12.92 -9.40
C GLN A 13 -22.17 12.44 -7.95
N MET A 14 -21.08 11.80 -7.51
CA MET A 14 -20.84 11.41 -6.13
C MET A 14 -20.84 12.68 -5.28
N LEU A 15 -22.02 13.00 -4.74
CA LEU A 15 -22.18 13.99 -3.68
C LEU A 15 -21.28 13.60 -2.50
N PRO A 16 -20.74 14.58 -1.74
CA PRO A 16 -20.00 14.30 -0.52
C PRO A 16 -20.91 13.47 0.38
N GLN A 17 -20.51 12.21 0.61
CA GLN A 17 -21.29 11.26 1.41
C GLN A 17 -21.48 11.88 2.78
N ARG A 18 -22.69 12.36 3.03
CA ARG A 18 -23.18 12.75 4.34
C ARG A 18 -22.86 11.57 5.25
N MET A 19 -22.05 11.77 6.29
CA MET A 19 -21.67 10.74 7.27
C MET A 19 -22.95 10.11 7.84
N GLU A 20 -23.43 9.06 7.20
CA GLU A 20 -24.51 8.25 7.75
C GLU A 20 -23.89 7.34 8.79
N SER A 21 -24.42 7.41 10.00
CA SER A 21 -23.98 6.65 11.18
C SER A 21 -24.10 5.12 11.04
N GLY A 22 -24.37 4.59 9.84
CA GLY A 22 -24.59 3.17 9.56
C GLY A 22 -23.90 2.67 8.29
N GLY A 23 -22.94 3.42 7.73
CA GLY A 23 -22.16 2.96 6.57
C GLY A 23 -20.99 2.04 6.97
N PRO A 24 -20.52 1.16 6.06
CA PRO A 24 -19.42 0.23 6.34
C PRO A 24 -18.10 0.98 6.67
N TYR A 25 -17.97 2.23 6.20
CA TYR A 25 -16.86 3.15 6.53
C TYR A 25 -16.79 3.58 8.00
N ARG A 26 -17.82 3.29 8.80
CA ARG A 26 -17.81 3.58 10.24
C ARG A 26 -16.68 2.82 10.95
N LEU A 27 -16.38 1.58 10.53
CA LEU A 27 -15.26 0.81 11.04
C LEU A 27 -13.92 1.53 10.84
N LEU A 28 -13.69 2.07 9.64
CA LEU A 28 -12.48 2.84 9.32
C LEU A 28 -12.42 4.14 10.12
N HIS A 29 -13.55 4.84 10.24
CA HIS A 29 -13.62 6.07 11.02
C HIS A 29 -13.31 5.84 12.52
N CYS A 30 -13.89 4.79 13.13
CA CYS A 30 -13.61 4.43 14.52
C CYS A 30 -12.13 4.03 14.70
N SER A 31 -11.55 3.30 13.74
CA SER A 31 -10.14 2.90 13.78
C SER A 31 -9.18 4.09 13.73
N GLY A 32 -9.47 5.09 12.89
CA GLY A 32 -8.68 6.32 12.81
C GLY A 32 -8.91 7.31 13.96
N LEU A 33 -9.92 7.09 14.81
CA LEU A 33 -10.13 7.88 16.03
C LEU A 33 -9.58 7.20 17.29
N GLY A 34 -9.13 5.94 17.19
CA GLY A 34 -8.78 5.15 18.37
C GLY A 34 -9.98 4.67 19.18
N ASP A 35 -11.19 4.69 18.62
CA ASP A 35 -12.43 4.24 19.29
C ASP A 35 -12.58 2.72 19.22
N LYS A 36 -11.99 2.03 20.19
CA LYS A 36 -12.00 0.57 20.30
C LYS A 36 -13.42 -0.01 20.42
N GLU A 37 -14.27 0.58 21.26
CA GLU A 37 -15.65 0.14 21.43
C GLU A 37 -16.43 0.26 20.11
N GLY A 38 -16.22 1.35 19.37
CA GLY A 38 -16.80 1.55 18.04
C GLY A 38 -16.33 0.48 17.05
N VAL A 39 -15.03 0.18 17.01
CA VAL A 39 -14.46 -0.87 16.15
C VAL A 39 -15.04 -2.25 16.50
N MET A 40 -15.10 -2.59 17.79
CA MET A 40 -15.64 -3.86 18.26
C MET A 40 -17.11 -4.02 17.86
N GLN A 41 -17.92 -2.98 18.05
CA GLN A 41 -19.34 -2.99 17.69
C GLN A 41 -19.56 -3.21 16.19
N GLU A 42 -18.76 -2.60 15.32
CA GLU A 42 -18.89 -2.79 13.87
C GLU A 42 -18.47 -4.20 13.44
N LEU A 43 -17.42 -4.77 14.06
CA LEU A 43 -17.00 -6.14 13.80
C LEU A 43 -18.03 -7.17 14.30
N GLU A 44 -18.71 -6.89 15.41
CA GLU A 44 -19.83 -7.70 15.91
C GLU A 44 -21.05 -7.67 15.00
N LYS A 45 -21.29 -6.55 14.30
CA LYS A 45 -22.33 -6.45 13.27
C LYS A 45 -22.01 -7.27 12.01
N GLY A 46 -20.81 -7.83 11.91
CA GLY A 46 -20.35 -8.60 10.76
C GLY A 46 -19.81 -7.73 9.63
N VAL A 47 -19.36 -6.50 9.91
CA VAL A 47 -18.62 -5.70 8.93
C VAL A 47 -17.29 -6.38 8.62
N GLU A 48 -16.94 -6.45 7.33
CA GLU A 48 -15.68 -7.06 6.90
C GLU A 48 -14.47 -6.26 7.43
N PRO A 49 -13.51 -6.91 8.11
CA PRO A 49 -12.34 -6.23 8.67
C PRO A 49 -11.38 -5.67 7.60
N ASN A 50 -11.44 -6.24 6.39
CA ASN A 50 -10.62 -5.86 5.23
C ASN A 50 -11.29 -4.82 4.33
N LEU A 51 -12.34 -4.16 4.82
CA LEU A 51 -12.98 -3.07 4.11
C LEU A 51 -11.96 -1.94 3.84
N VAL A 52 -11.99 -1.41 2.63
CA VAL A 52 -11.08 -0.37 2.17
C VAL A 52 -11.78 0.97 1.94
N ASP A 53 -11.08 2.07 2.18
CA ASP A 53 -11.47 3.41 1.73
C ASP A 53 -11.13 3.66 0.24
N TYR A 54 -11.37 4.89 -0.21
CA TYR A 54 -11.05 5.35 -1.56
C TYR A 54 -9.54 5.29 -1.89
N ASP A 55 -8.68 5.28 -0.88
CA ASP A 55 -7.23 5.16 -1.00
C ASP A 55 -6.74 3.71 -0.82
N LYS A 56 -7.66 2.75 -0.81
CA LYS A 56 -7.41 1.32 -0.52
C LYS A 56 -6.88 1.05 0.89
N ARG A 57 -7.03 2.00 1.83
CA ARG A 57 -6.59 1.79 3.22
C ARG A 57 -7.63 1.00 3.97
N THR A 58 -7.17 0.03 4.74
CA THR A 58 -8.01 -0.78 5.65
C THR A 58 -8.11 -0.15 7.03
N ALA A 59 -9.02 -0.66 7.86
CA ALA A 59 -9.06 -0.33 9.29
C ALA A 59 -7.69 -0.52 9.97
N LEU A 60 -6.92 -1.53 9.55
CA LEU A 60 -5.59 -1.83 10.08
C LEU A 60 -4.56 -0.75 9.73
N HIS A 61 -4.62 -0.16 8.52
CA HIS A 61 -3.76 0.98 8.16
C HIS A 61 -4.01 2.17 9.08
N LEU A 62 -5.28 2.50 9.33
CA LEU A 62 -5.66 3.64 10.18
C LEU A 62 -5.28 3.39 11.65
N ALA A 63 -5.54 2.19 12.17
CA ALA A 63 -5.12 1.83 13.52
C ALA A 63 -3.59 1.86 13.69
N ALA A 64 -2.86 1.47 12.64
CA ALA A 64 -1.40 1.50 12.62
C ALA A 64 -0.84 2.92 12.53
N SER A 65 -1.45 3.79 11.72
CA SER A 65 -1.03 5.20 11.61
C SER A 65 -1.28 6.01 12.88
N GLU A 66 -2.32 5.64 13.66
CA GLU A 66 -2.63 6.27 14.95
C GLU A 66 -1.90 5.62 16.14
N GLY A 67 -1.16 4.53 15.90
CA GLY A 67 -0.43 3.82 16.97
C GLY A 67 -1.33 3.07 17.96
N CYS A 68 -2.58 2.78 17.58
CA CYS A 68 -3.56 2.14 18.46
C CYS A 68 -3.35 0.62 18.55
N ALA A 69 -2.36 0.19 19.33
CA ALA A 69 -1.99 -1.21 19.51
C ALA A 69 -3.17 -2.13 19.86
N GLU A 70 -4.09 -1.68 20.72
CA GLU A 70 -5.27 -2.47 21.11
C GLU A 70 -6.22 -2.75 19.92
N ILE A 71 -6.41 -1.76 19.04
CA ILE A 71 -7.26 -1.89 17.86
C ILE A 71 -6.58 -2.79 16.82
N VAL A 72 -5.26 -2.65 16.66
CA VAL A 72 -4.45 -3.50 15.78
C VAL A 72 -4.59 -4.98 16.17
N VAL A 73 -4.41 -5.32 17.45
CA VAL A 73 -4.58 -6.70 17.95
C VAL A 73 -6.00 -7.19 17.68
N LEU A 74 -7.01 -6.39 17.99
CA LEU A 74 -8.41 -6.77 17.81
C LEU A 74 -8.76 -7.03 16.33
N LEU A 75 -8.24 -6.21 15.41
CA LEU A 75 -8.43 -6.40 13.97
C LEU A 75 -7.74 -7.67 13.47
N LEU A 76 -6.52 -7.95 13.94
CA LEU A 76 -5.78 -9.17 13.59
C LEU A 76 -6.50 -10.43 14.10
N GLU A 77 -7.04 -10.41 15.32
CA GLU A 77 -7.87 -11.50 15.86
C GLU A 77 -9.14 -11.76 15.03
N LYS A 78 -9.67 -10.72 14.38
CA LYS A 78 -10.84 -10.82 13.49
C LYS A 78 -10.47 -11.18 12.04
N GLY A 79 -9.21 -11.47 11.75
CA GLY A 79 -8.76 -11.89 10.43
C GLY A 79 -8.51 -10.74 9.45
N ALA A 80 -8.13 -9.57 9.96
CA ALA A 80 -7.61 -8.50 9.11
C ALA A 80 -6.31 -8.93 8.41
N ASP A 81 -6.16 -8.52 7.15
CA ASP A 81 -4.96 -8.77 6.35
C ASP A 81 -3.84 -7.82 6.78
N VAL A 82 -2.85 -8.38 7.47
CA VAL A 82 -1.65 -7.71 7.99
C VAL A 82 -0.79 -7.09 6.88
N ASN A 83 -0.84 -7.66 5.66
CA ASN A 83 -0.02 -7.27 4.52
C ASN A 83 -0.83 -6.56 3.43
N SER A 84 -2.04 -6.11 3.76
CA SER A 84 -2.85 -5.29 2.85
C SER A 84 -2.07 -4.05 2.40
N THR A 85 -2.19 -3.67 1.13
CA THR A 85 -1.48 -2.51 0.58
C THR A 85 -2.44 -1.40 0.17
N ASP A 86 -2.14 -0.17 0.56
CA ASP A 86 -2.84 1.02 0.09
C ASP A 86 -2.51 1.35 -1.38
N ARG A 87 -3.13 2.41 -1.93
CA ARG A 87 -2.89 2.86 -3.31
C ARG A 87 -1.44 3.28 -3.61
N TRP A 88 -0.64 3.54 -2.60
CA TRP A 88 0.77 3.90 -2.70
C TRP A 88 1.70 2.71 -2.45
N GLY A 89 1.14 1.51 -2.22
CA GLY A 89 1.90 0.30 -1.94
C GLY A 89 2.47 0.25 -0.52
N ARG A 90 1.97 1.09 0.39
CA ARG A 90 2.34 1.03 1.81
C ARG A 90 1.52 -0.04 2.51
N THR A 91 2.14 -0.68 3.49
CA THR A 91 1.49 -1.65 4.38
C THR A 91 1.16 -0.99 5.72
N PRO A 92 0.28 -1.59 6.56
CA PRO A 92 0.07 -1.12 7.92
C PRO A 92 1.38 -1.00 8.72
N LEU A 93 2.33 -1.91 8.50
CA LEU A 93 3.66 -1.85 9.13
C LEU A 93 4.47 -0.64 8.64
N SER A 94 4.42 -0.33 7.33
CA SER A 94 5.04 0.86 6.77
C SER A 94 4.47 2.13 7.40
N ASP A 95 3.15 2.20 7.61
CA ASP A 95 2.50 3.34 8.27
C ASP A 95 2.93 3.45 9.73
N ALA A 96 2.86 2.37 10.52
CA ALA A 96 3.31 2.37 11.92
C ALA A 96 4.77 2.83 12.06
N ARG A 97 5.67 2.38 11.17
CA ARG A 97 7.08 2.77 11.14
C ARG A 97 7.26 4.24 10.79
N ASN A 98 6.56 4.75 9.77
CA ASN A 98 6.63 6.15 9.36
C ASN A 98 6.20 7.13 10.46
N PHE A 99 5.23 6.73 11.28
CA PHE A 99 4.76 7.53 12.42
C PHE A 99 5.51 7.22 13.74
N GLY A 100 6.42 6.25 13.73
CA GLY A 100 7.28 5.92 14.89
C GLY A 100 6.60 5.09 15.98
N HIS A 101 5.56 4.33 15.65
CA HIS A 101 4.81 3.51 16.59
C HIS A 101 5.45 2.12 16.77
N GLU A 102 6.58 2.07 17.47
CA GLU A 102 7.37 0.84 17.68
C GLU A 102 6.56 -0.32 18.27
N ASP A 103 5.64 -0.04 19.18
CA ASP A 103 4.82 -1.09 19.81
C ASP A 103 3.90 -1.76 18.81
N VAL A 104 3.32 -0.98 17.88
CA VAL A 104 2.51 -1.51 16.79
C VAL A 104 3.37 -2.26 15.79
N CYS A 105 4.57 -1.76 15.47
CA CYS A 105 5.50 -2.47 14.59
C CYS A 105 5.80 -3.87 15.10
N LYS A 106 6.13 -4.01 16.39
CA LYS A 106 6.41 -5.32 17.01
C LYS A 106 5.21 -6.27 16.93
N ILE A 107 3.99 -5.76 17.11
CA ILE A 107 2.77 -6.56 16.99
C ILE A 107 2.59 -7.04 15.56
N LEU A 108 2.69 -6.15 14.58
CA LEU A 108 2.52 -6.50 13.16
C LEU A 108 3.60 -7.49 12.70
N GLU A 109 4.86 -7.28 13.08
CA GLU A 109 5.97 -8.21 12.79
C GLU A 109 5.75 -9.59 13.41
N ALA A 110 5.20 -9.65 14.64
CA ALA A 110 4.85 -10.92 15.29
C ALA A 110 3.72 -11.69 14.57
N HIS A 111 2.94 -11.00 13.73
CA HIS A 111 1.85 -11.56 12.94
C HIS A 111 2.22 -11.72 11.46
N ASP A 112 3.51 -11.91 11.13
CA ASP A 112 4.03 -12.06 9.76
C ASP A 112 3.78 -10.82 8.85
N GLY A 113 3.63 -9.65 9.46
CA GLY A 113 3.61 -8.37 8.77
C GLY A 113 5.00 -8.03 8.23
N TYR A 114 5.11 -7.77 6.94
CA TYR A 114 6.35 -7.39 6.29
C TYR A 114 6.19 -6.05 5.58
N ASP A 115 7.18 -5.18 5.77
CA ASP A 115 7.24 -3.88 5.11
C ASP A 115 8.18 -3.99 3.89
N PRO A 116 7.64 -4.00 2.66
CA PRO A 116 8.45 -4.06 1.45
C PRO A 116 9.24 -2.78 1.18
N LEU A 117 8.98 -1.69 1.91
CA LEU A 117 9.63 -0.40 1.72
C LEU A 117 10.79 -0.15 2.70
N GLY A 118 10.87 -0.90 3.81
CA GLY A 118 12.00 -0.89 4.76
C GLY A 118 12.27 0.47 5.42
N ASP A 119 13.24 0.50 6.35
CA ASP A 119 13.69 1.74 7.00
C ASP A 119 14.12 2.77 5.92
N SER A 120 13.48 3.92 5.96
CA SER A 120 13.35 4.93 4.91
C SER A 120 14.62 5.70 4.52
N ASP A 121 15.81 5.22 4.89
CA ASP A 121 17.07 5.86 4.47
C ASP A 121 17.54 5.44 3.07
N THR A 122 16.76 4.63 2.36
CA THR A 122 17.06 4.26 0.97
C THR A 122 16.12 4.99 0.00
N PRO A 123 16.51 6.16 -0.56
CA PRO A 123 15.65 6.98 -1.42
C PRO A 123 15.40 6.37 -2.82
N CYS A 124 15.85 5.14 -3.06
CA CYS A 124 15.68 4.44 -4.31
C CYS A 124 15.50 2.96 -3.98
N CYS A 125 14.37 2.36 -4.36
CA CYS A 125 14.16 0.93 -4.22
C CYS A 125 15.34 0.18 -4.85
N MET A 126 16.25 -0.34 -4.04
CA MET A 126 17.26 -1.29 -4.53
C MET A 126 16.53 -2.61 -4.74
N ILE A 127 16.08 -2.83 -5.98
CA ILE A 127 15.57 -4.14 -6.35
C ILE A 127 16.76 -5.10 -6.33
N GLY A 128 16.73 -6.10 -5.44
CA GLY A 128 17.75 -7.14 -5.42
C GLY A 128 17.83 -7.83 -6.78
N HIS A 129 19.03 -8.18 -7.24
CA HIS A 129 19.25 -8.82 -8.55
C HIS A 129 18.42 -10.12 -8.76
N GLY A 130 17.90 -10.73 -7.70
CA GLY A 130 17.04 -11.92 -7.75
C GLY A 130 15.53 -11.65 -7.86
N GLU A 131 15.06 -10.42 -7.64
CA GLU A 131 13.63 -10.07 -7.70
C GLU A 131 13.18 -9.54 -9.06
N VAL A 132 14.13 -9.14 -9.91
CA VAL A 132 13.86 -8.78 -11.30
C VAL A 132 14.07 -10.01 -12.16
N ASP A 133 13.05 -10.41 -12.91
CA ASP A 133 13.25 -11.37 -13.99
C ASP A 133 13.99 -10.70 -15.15
N MET A 134 15.32 -10.81 -15.11
CA MET A 134 16.19 -10.28 -16.16
C MET A 134 16.19 -11.14 -17.43
N LYS A 135 15.54 -12.31 -17.44
CA LYS A 135 15.57 -13.21 -18.60
C LYS A 135 14.85 -12.63 -19.82
N ASP A 136 13.81 -11.84 -19.59
CA ASP A 136 13.03 -11.13 -20.61
C ASP A 136 13.34 -9.63 -20.68
N ALA A 137 14.45 -9.19 -20.08
CA ALA A 137 14.83 -7.78 -20.03
C ALA A 137 15.11 -7.24 -21.45
N THR A 138 14.45 -6.14 -21.82
CA THR A 138 14.71 -5.45 -23.08
C THR A 138 15.56 -4.21 -22.82
N LEU A 139 16.73 -4.10 -23.47
CA LEU A 139 17.55 -2.90 -23.40
C LEU A 139 16.81 -1.74 -24.09
N ILE A 140 16.52 -0.67 -23.34
CA ILE A 140 15.81 0.51 -23.86
C ILE A 140 16.68 1.77 -23.97
N GLY A 141 17.90 1.73 -23.42
CA GLY A 141 18.87 2.79 -23.62
C GLY A 141 20.14 2.63 -22.82
N GLU A 142 21.20 3.30 -23.27
CA GLU A 142 22.48 3.42 -22.55
C GLU A 142 22.70 4.88 -22.16
N GLY A 143 22.98 5.12 -20.88
CA GLY A 143 23.33 6.44 -20.37
C GLY A 143 24.73 6.47 -19.76
N ALA A 144 25.24 7.66 -19.44
CA ALA A 144 26.57 7.88 -18.87
C ALA A 144 26.86 7.13 -17.54
N TYR A 145 25.83 6.53 -16.92
CA TYR A 145 25.89 5.80 -15.65
C TYR A 145 25.32 4.38 -15.73
N GLY A 146 25.24 3.77 -16.93
CA GLY A 146 24.85 2.37 -17.11
C GLY A 146 23.72 2.13 -18.13
N GLU A 147 23.38 0.85 -18.29
CA GLU A 147 22.32 0.36 -19.17
C GLU A 147 20.96 0.44 -18.46
N VAL A 148 19.93 0.85 -19.22
CA VAL A 148 18.53 0.91 -18.77
C VAL A 148 17.74 -0.19 -19.49
N TYR A 149 17.09 -1.04 -18.71
CA TYR A 149 16.30 -2.17 -19.18
C TYR A 149 14.82 -1.94 -18.86
N LEU A 150 13.95 -2.34 -19.78
CA LEU A 150 12.55 -2.57 -19.49
C LEU A 150 12.42 -3.99 -18.95
N VAL A 151 11.89 -4.12 -17.74
CA VAL A 151 11.75 -5.39 -17.02
C VAL A 151 10.35 -5.52 -16.43
N LYS A 152 9.90 -6.75 -16.20
CA LYS A 152 8.69 -7.00 -15.43
C LYS A 152 9.04 -7.14 -13.95
N TRP A 153 8.39 -6.33 -13.12
CA TRP A 153 8.48 -6.41 -11.67
C TRP A 153 7.07 -6.50 -11.08
N ARG A 154 6.80 -7.59 -10.34
CA ARG A 154 5.48 -7.86 -9.73
C ARG A 154 4.30 -7.72 -10.70
N GLY A 155 4.49 -8.14 -11.96
CA GLY A 155 3.45 -8.08 -13.01
C GLY A 155 3.30 -6.73 -13.72
N THR A 156 4.09 -5.71 -13.37
CA THR A 156 4.09 -4.39 -14.01
C THR A 156 5.41 -4.17 -14.77
N GLU A 157 5.36 -3.51 -15.92
CA GLU A 157 6.56 -3.12 -16.65
C GLU A 157 7.20 -1.88 -16.02
N VAL A 158 8.49 -1.98 -15.68
CA VAL A 158 9.26 -0.92 -15.04
C VAL A 158 10.61 -0.74 -15.74
N ALA A 159 11.15 0.47 -15.69
CA ALA A 159 12.51 0.74 -16.15
C ALA A 159 13.51 0.49 -15.01
N ALA A 160 14.37 -0.51 -15.16
CA ALA A 160 15.46 -0.81 -14.24
C ALA A 160 16.78 -0.28 -14.80
N LYS A 161 17.56 0.42 -13.98
CA LYS A 161 18.89 0.91 -14.36
C LYS A 161 19.97 0.12 -13.64
N THR A 162 20.93 -0.39 -14.39
CA THR A 162 22.13 -0.99 -13.81
C THR A 162 23.06 0.11 -13.34
N ILE A 163 23.48 0.07 -12.07
CA ILE A 163 24.54 0.94 -11.55
C ILE A 163 25.86 0.23 -11.84
N ARG A 164 26.45 0.47 -13.02
CA ARG A 164 27.86 0.12 -13.22
C ARG A 164 28.68 1.19 -12.47
N ALA A 165 29.36 0.80 -11.39
CA ALA A 165 30.32 1.67 -10.73
C ALA A 165 31.43 2.07 -11.74
N SER A 166 31.35 3.27 -12.30
CA SER A 166 32.10 3.70 -13.49
C SER A 166 33.58 4.04 -13.23
N ILE A 167 34.14 3.68 -12.08
CA ILE A 167 35.54 4.04 -11.73
C ILE A 167 36.54 2.90 -11.98
N ALA A 168 36.09 1.64 -12.11
CA ALA A 168 37.03 0.50 -12.11
C ALA A 168 37.44 -0.06 -13.49
N SER A 169 36.86 0.40 -14.61
CA SER A 169 37.05 -0.28 -15.92
C SER A 169 37.25 0.63 -17.13
N ASN A 170 37.78 1.84 -16.97
CA ASN A 170 38.14 2.68 -18.13
C ASN A 170 39.66 2.63 -18.41
N PRO A 171 40.13 1.79 -19.35
CA PRO A 171 41.56 1.74 -19.71
C PRO A 171 42.05 2.97 -20.51
N MET A 172 41.19 3.96 -20.78
CA MET A 172 41.54 5.17 -21.55
C MET A 172 41.77 6.41 -20.67
N VAL A 173 41.71 6.30 -19.34
CA VAL A 173 42.15 7.37 -18.44
C VAL A 173 43.54 7.01 -17.90
N LYS A 174 44.57 7.53 -18.59
CA LYS A 174 45.90 7.81 -18.02
C LYS A 174 46.04 9.31 -17.82
#